data_AF-A0A6A7LEJ9-F1
#
_entry.id   AF-A0A6A7LEJ9-F1
#
_cell.length_a   1.000
_cell.length_b   1.000
_cell.length_c   1.000
_cell.angle_alpha   90.00
_cell.angle_beta   90.00
_cell.angle_gamma   90.00
#
_symmetry.space_group_name_H-M   'P 1'
#
loop_
_entity.id
_entity.type
_entity.pdbx_description
1 polymer ?
#
loop_
_entity_poly.entity_id
_entity_poly.type
_entity_poly.pdbx_seq_one_letter_code
_entity_poly.pdbx_strand_id
1 'polypeptide(L)'
;MGGKIPRPLWLEVIRKWLQGYSRDEIVRDTSIGAGTVSGIIKQCRQDDAEFDLLRGVAVELRDRGMRVEDFAPLLRLKSLLKEKEVLLEISENDNLFTEYKKFEAIIISLEVLCFKHDMPMDQFFERVRDQSSLADNLGISIGALPSYLAQLKRNIENQKEEIHRLQLETENEVQRKGATMNLLREYQADMPIYRSKMNELDKVTKERDSCQRELKHVRQLYQQKVWKQKEE
;
A
#
# COMPACT_ATOMS: atom_id res chain seq x y z
N MET A 1 67.26 -17.54 -9.09
CA MET A 1 66.63 -16.20 -9.21
C MET A 1 65.29 -16.24 -8.47
N GLY A 2 65.24 -15.76 -7.24
CA GLY A 2 64.04 -15.81 -6.39
C GLY A 2 63.65 -14.40 -5.95
N GLY A 3 63.17 -13.58 -6.87
CA GLY A 3 62.55 -12.30 -6.51
C GLY A 3 61.21 -12.58 -5.86
N LYS A 4 60.89 -11.88 -4.75
CA LYS A 4 59.54 -11.91 -4.17
C LYS A 4 58.55 -11.45 -5.24
N ILE A 5 57.51 -12.25 -5.47
CA ILE A 5 56.44 -11.91 -6.41
C ILE A 5 55.82 -10.59 -5.97
N PRO A 6 55.65 -9.61 -6.86
CA PRO A 6 54.97 -8.37 -6.53
C PRO A 6 53.59 -8.64 -5.95
N ARG A 7 53.27 -8.01 -4.81
CA ARG A 7 51.99 -8.17 -4.11
C ARG A 7 50.76 -7.97 -5.01
N PRO A 8 50.73 -7.01 -5.97
CA PRO A 8 49.59 -6.86 -6.87
C PRO A 8 49.31 -8.13 -7.71
N LEU A 9 50.36 -8.74 -8.27
CA LEU A 9 50.25 -9.98 -9.05
C LEU A 9 49.80 -11.15 -8.19
N TRP A 10 50.29 -11.22 -6.95
CA TRP A 10 49.85 -12.22 -5.98
C TRP A 10 48.34 -12.13 -5.69
N LEU A 11 47.85 -10.92 -5.44
CA LEU A 11 46.41 -10.66 -5.22
C LEU A 11 45.57 -10.96 -6.46
N GLU A 12 46.09 -10.66 -7.65
CA GLU A 12 45.40 -10.94 -8.91
C GLU A 12 45.21 -12.44 -9.16
N VAL A 13 46.26 -13.25 -8.90
CA VAL A 13 46.20 -14.72 -9.00
C VAL A 13 45.12 -15.27 -8.06
N ILE A 14 45.07 -14.79 -6.81
CA ILE A 14 44.08 -15.25 -5.83
C ILE A 14 42.68 -14.81 -6.22
N ARG A 15 42.50 -13.56 -6.65
CA ARG A 15 41.21 -13.06 -7.11
C ARG A 15 40.68 -13.91 -8.26
N LYS A 16 41.49 -14.17 -9.30
CA LYS A 16 41.07 -15.01 -10.43
C LYS A 16 40.80 -16.45 -10.01
N TRP A 17 41.62 -17.01 -9.11
CA TRP A 17 41.36 -18.34 -8.55
C TRP A 17 40.00 -18.42 -7.85
N LEU A 18 39.72 -17.46 -6.95
CA LEU A 18 38.45 -17.34 -6.23
C LEU A 18 37.28 -16.85 -7.10
N GLN A 19 37.52 -16.52 -8.37
CA GLN A 19 36.48 -16.20 -9.36
C GLN A 19 36.11 -17.38 -10.27
N GLY A 20 36.71 -18.55 -10.07
CA GLY A 20 36.38 -19.71 -10.89
C GLY A 20 37.42 -20.06 -11.96
N TYR A 21 38.48 -19.27 -12.14
CA TYR A 21 39.43 -19.48 -13.23
C TYR A 21 40.33 -20.70 -13.01
N SER A 22 40.56 -21.46 -14.08
CA SER A 22 41.53 -22.54 -14.09
C SER A 22 42.94 -21.97 -13.96
N ARG A 23 43.87 -22.79 -13.46
CA ARG A 23 45.29 -22.39 -13.34
C ARG A 23 45.83 -21.89 -14.68
N ASP A 24 45.50 -22.58 -15.77
CA ASP A 24 46.06 -22.28 -17.09
C ASP A 24 45.45 -21.01 -17.69
N GLU A 25 44.18 -20.67 -17.39
CA GLU A 25 43.61 -19.35 -17.68
C GLU A 25 44.35 -18.24 -16.93
N ILE A 26 44.62 -18.44 -15.63
CA ILE A 26 45.34 -17.46 -14.82
C ILE A 26 46.76 -17.24 -15.34
N VAL A 27 47.45 -18.32 -15.74
CA VAL A 27 48.78 -18.25 -16.36
C VAL A 27 48.75 -17.43 -17.63
N ARG A 28 47.76 -17.65 -18.51
CA ARG A 28 47.59 -16.86 -19.74
C ARG A 28 47.34 -15.39 -19.45
N ASP A 29 46.46 -15.10 -18.49
CA ASP A 29 46.02 -13.73 -18.20
C ASP A 29 47.08 -12.90 -17.46
N THR A 30 47.85 -13.53 -16.56
CA THR A 30 48.84 -12.84 -15.72
C THR A 30 50.25 -12.93 -16.29
N SER A 31 50.48 -13.75 -17.33
CA SER A 31 51.81 -14.04 -17.89
C SER A 31 52.82 -14.58 -16.86
N ILE A 32 52.33 -15.17 -15.76
CA ILE A 32 53.14 -15.78 -14.70
C ILE A 32 53.28 -17.29 -14.97
N GLY A 33 54.47 -17.86 -14.73
CA GLY A 33 54.69 -19.30 -14.89
C GLY A 33 53.75 -20.16 -14.02
N ALA A 34 53.28 -21.29 -14.57
CA ALA A 34 52.34 -22.19 -13.92
C ALA A 34 52.80 -22.67 -12.52
N GLY A 35 54.10 -22.94 -12.36
CA GLY A 35 54.68 -23.34 -11.07
C GLY A 35 54.56 -22.25 -10.00
N THR A 36 54.65 -20.98 -10.40
CA THR A 36 54.49 -19.82 -9.51
C THR A 36 53.04 -19.65 -9.10
N VAL A 37 52.09 -19.77 -10.04
CA VAL A 37 50.64 -19.76 -9.74
C VAL A 37 50.27 -20.88 -8.77
N SER A 38 50.75 -22.11 -9.01
CA SER A 38 50.55 -23.24 -8.10
C SER A 38 51.19 -23.02 -6.72
N GLY A 39 52.35 -22.37 -6.67
CA GLY A 39 53.00 -21.99 -5.42
C GLY A 39 52.16 -21.02 -4.58
N ILE A 40 51.60 -19.98 -5.21
CA ILE A 40 50.70 -19.01 -4.56
C ILE A 40 49.47 -19.73 -3.99
N ILE A 41 48.78 -20.53 -4.82
CA ILE A 41 47.57 -21.26 -4.41
C ILE A 41 47.86 -22.21 -3.25
N LYS A 42 48.98 -22.94 -3.31
CA LYS A 42 49.39 -23.86 -2.24
C LYS A 42 49.65 -23.13 -0.92
N GLN A 43 50.24 -21.94 -0.99
CA GLN A 43 50.47 -21.12 0.20
C GLN A 43 49.13 -20.65 0.79
N CYS A 44 48.20 -20.17 -0.02
CA CYS A 44 46.87 -19.77 0.45
C CYS A 44 46.08 -20.92 1.09
N ARG A 45 46.17 -22.14 0.54
CA ARG A 45 45.57 -23.34 1.14
C ARG A 45 46.13 -23.71 2.51
N GLN A 46 47.39 -23.38 2.77
CA GLN A 46 48.01 -23.64 4.07
C GLN A 46 47.55 -22.62 5.12
N ASP A 47 47.25 -21.40 4.67
CA ASP A 47 46.82 -20.30 5.54
C ASP A 47 45.30 -20.33 5.83
N ASP A 48 44.49 -20.91 4.92
CA ASP A 48 43.03 -20.95 5.03
C ASP A 48 42.46 -22.31 4.58
N ALA A 49 41.85 -23.04 5.51
CA ALA A 49 41.22 -24.34 5.27
C ALA A 49 39.94 -24.26 4.42
N GLU A 50 39.28 -23.10 4.39
CA GLU A 50 38.06 -22.87 3.59
C GLU A 50 38.38 -22.44 2.16
N PHE A 51 39.66 -22.21 1.83
CA PHE A 51 40.10 -21.72 0.53
C PHE A 51 39.64 -22.61 -0.64
N ASP A 52 39.67 -23.94 -0.46
CA ASP A 52 39.18 -24.88 -1.47
C ASP A 52 37.64 -24.97 -1.51
N LEU A 53 36.96 -24.74 -0.39
CA LEU A 53 35.49 -24.65 -0.34
C LEU A 53 35.03 -23.42 -1.14
N LEU A 54 35.63 -22.26 -0.87
CA LEU A 54 35.38 -21.01 -1.60
C LEU A 54 35.66 -21.18 -3.10
N ARG A 55 36.74 -21.90 -3.44
CA ARG A 55 37.05 -22.24 -4.84
C ARG A 55 35.97 -23.10 -5.47
N GLY A 56 35.47 -24.11 -4.76
CA GLY A 56 34.41 -25.01 -5.23
C GLY A 56 33.12 -24.25 -5.53
N VAL A 57 32.71 -23.38 -4.61
CA VAL A 57 31.56 -22.47 -4.83
C VAL A 57 31.83 -21.60 -6.07
N ALA A 58 33.00 -20.97 -6.18
CA ALA A 58 33.34 -20.12 -7.32
C ALA A 58 33.36 -20.85 -8.68
N VAL A 59 33.75 -22.14 -8.75
CA VAL A 59 33.58 -22.95 -9.98
C VAL A 59 32.11 -23.00 -10.34
N GLU A 60 31.28 -23.46 -9.41
CA GLU A 60 29.85 -23.71 -9.64
C GLU A 60 29.10 -22.45 -10.05
N LEU A 61 29.46 -21.30 -9.48
CA LEU A 61 28.89 -20.03 -9.91
C LEU A 61 29.26 -19.71 -11.36
N ARG A 62 30.54 -19.84 -11.71
CA ARG A 62 31.04 -19.51 -13.04
C ARG A 62 30.44 -20.45 -14.10
N ASP A 63 30.33 -21.73 -13.81
CA ASP A 63 29.73 -22.73 -14.71
C ASP A 63 28.26 -22.44 -15.00
N ARG A 64 27.57 -21.78 -14.06
CA ARG A 64 26.20 -21.29 -14.21
C ARG A 64 26.10 -19.86 -14.75
N GLY A 65 27.22 -19.26 -15.14
CA GLY A 65 27.28 -17.87 -15.64
C GLY A 65 27.01 -16.80 -14.57
N MET A 66 27.08 -17.16 -13.29
CA MET A 66 26.87 -16.25 -12.15
C MET A 66 28.21 -15.72 -11.61
N ARG A 67 28.17 -14.51 -11.08
CA ARG A 67 29.27 -13.88 -10.35
C ARG A 67 28.93 -13.83 -8.85
N VAL A 68 29.96 -13.59 -8.04
CA VAL A 68 29.79 -13.48 -6.58
C VAL A 68 28.87 -12.31 -6.21
N GLU A 69 28.90 -11.22 -6.99
CA GLU A 69 28.05 -10.05 -6.78
C GLU A 69 26.57 -10.36 -6.95
N ASP A 70 26.23 -11.39 -7.76
CA ASP A 70 24.86 -11.79 -8.00
C ASP A 70 24.23 -12.47 -6.76
N PHE A 71 25.02 -12.74 -5.70
CA PHE A 71 24.54 -13.19 -4.39
C PHE A 71 24.09 -12.05 -3.46
N ALA A 72 24.47 -10.80 -3.73
CA ALA A 72 24.09 -9.69 -2.86
C ALA A 72 22.56 -9.58 -2.65
N PRO A 73 21.71 -9.76 -3.69
CA PRO A 73 20.25 -9.83 -3.51
C PRO A 73 19.80 -11.00 -2.63
N LEU A 74 20.45 -12.17 -2.73
CA LEU A 74 20.11 -13.35 -1.91
C LEU A 74 20.43 -13.14 -0.43
N LEU A 75 21.56 -12.48 -0.13
CA LEU A 75 21.90 -12.09 1.24
C LEU A 75 20.88 -11.09 1.80
N ARG A 76 20.44 -10.12 0.98
CA ARG A 76 19.39 -9.18 1.36
C ARG A 76 18.06 -9.87 1.62
N LEU A 77 17.68 -10.81 0.76
CA LEU A 77 16.47 -11.62 0.93
C LEU A 77 16.52 -12.44 2.23
N LYS A 78 17.65 -13.10 2.51
CA LYS A 78 17.86 -13.85 3.77
C LYS A 78 17.67 -12.95 4.99
N SER A 79 18.22 -11.74 4.98
CA SER A 79 18.04 -10.77 6.07
C SER A 79 16.58 -10.34 6.23
N LEU A 80 15.87 -10.07 5.13
CA LEU A 80 14.46 -9.69 5.14
C LEU A 80 13.58 -10.80 5.74
N LEU A 81 13.81 -12.05 5.32
CA LEU A 81 13.07 -13.21 5.83
C LEU A 81 13.26 -13.37 7.34
N LYS A 82 14.51 -13.20 7.82
CA LYS A 82 14.82 -13.22 9.24
C LYS A 82 14.13 -12.11 10.03
N GLU A 83 14.10 -10.88 9.49
CA GLU A 83 13.42 -9.74 10.13
C GLU A 83 11.91 -9.97 10.24
N LYS A 84 11.28 -10.56 9.22
CA LYS A 84 9.84 -10.83 9.19
C LYS A 84 9.42 -12.08 9.95
N GLU A 85 10.33 -12.66 10.74
CA GLU A 85 10.11 -13.91 11.48
C GLU A 85 9.55 -15.04 10.58
N VAL A 86 9.85 -14.98 9.28
CA VAL A 86 9.59 -16.10 8.38
C VAL A 86 10.68 -17.11 8.72
N LEU A 87 10.32 -18.03 9.64
CA LEU A 87 11.19 -19.02 10.25
C LEU A 87 11.86 -19.90 9.18
N LEU A 88 13.01 -19.44 8.71
CA LEU A 88 14.09 -20.30 8.28
C LEU A 88 14.83 -20.73 9.55
N GLU A 89 14.17 -21.48 10.42
CA GLU A 89 14.84 -22.08 11.57
C GLU A 89 15.84 -23.10 11.01
N ILE A 90 17.10 -22.67 10.91
CA ILE A 90 18.24 -23.55 10.72
C ILE A 90 18.42 -24.25 12.06
N SER A 91 17.56 -25.22 12.37
CA SER A 91 17.85 -26.16 13.44
C SER A 91 19.15 -26.88 13.05
N GLU A 92 20.08 -26.98 13.99
CA GLU A 92 21.37 -27.65 13.78
C GLU A 92 21.22 -29.11 13.32
N ASN A 93 20.01 -29.67 13.42
CA ASN A 93 19.64 -31.01 12.99
C ASN A 93 18.61 -31.09 11.84
N ASP A 94 18.02 -29.97 11.39
CA ASP A 94 17.15 -29.97 10.21
C ASP A 94 17.84 -29.33 9.02
N ASN A 95 17.92 -30.13 7.96
CA ASN A 95 18.59 -29.78 6.73
C ASN A 95 18.01 -28.45 6.21
N LEU A 96 18.87 -27.42 6.09
CA LEU A 96 18.61 -26.16 5.39
C LEU A 96 17.84 -26.36 4.06
N PHE A 97 18.02 -27.54 3.45
CA PHE A 97 17.32 -28.07 2.30
C PHE A 97 15.78 -28.16 2.42
N THR A 98 15.22 -28.44 3.59
CA THR A 98 13.76 -28.64 3.78
C THR A 98 13.00 -27.32 3.71
N GLU A 99 13.56 -26.23 4.22
CA GLU A 99 12.93 -24.90 4.16
C GLU A 99 13.01 -24.30 2.74
N TYR A 100 14.14 -24.49 2.02
CA TYR A 100 14.23 -24.07 0.62
C TYR A 100 13.20 -24.80 -0.27
N LYS A 101 12.91 -26.08 0.01
CA LYS A 101 11.84 -26.81 -0.69
C LYS A 101 10.46 -26.19 -0.51
N LYS A 102 10.17 -25.54 0.63
CA LYS A 102 8.89 -24.83 0.81
C LYS A 102 8.81 -23.63 -0.11
N PHE A 103 9.89 -22.86 -0.25
CA PHE A 103 9.95 -21.74 -1.18
C PHE A 103 9.86 -22.20 -2.64
N GLU A 104 10.57 -23.26 -3.01
CA GLU A 104 10.44 -23.88 -4.34
C GLU A 104 8.99 -24.32 -4.60
N ALA A 105 8.35 -25.00 -3.64
CA ALA A 105 6.96 -25.42 -3.75
C ALA A 105 5.99 -24.23 -3.89
N ILE A 106 6.24 -23.12 -3.20
CA ILE A 106 5.47 -21.88 -3.35
C ILE A 106 5.65 -21.30 -4.75
N ILE A 107 6.89 -21.18 -5.25
CA ILE A 107 7.18 -20.65 -6.59
C ILE A 107 6.50 -21.50 -7.66
N ILE A 108 6.60 -22.83 -7.57
CA ILE A 108 5.93 -23.77 -8.48
C ILE A 108 4.40 -23.62 -8.40
N SER A 109 3.86 -23.51 -7.18
CA SER A 109 2.41 -23.33 -6.99
C SER A 109 1.92 -22.01 -7.58
N LEU A 110 2.71 -20.94 -7.43
CA LEU A 110 2.43 -19.64 -8.02
C LEU A 110 2.49 -19.72 -9.55
N GLU A 111 3.47 -20.39 -10.13
CA GLU A 111 3.56 -20.61 -11.58
C GLU A 111 2.32 -21.34 -12.10
N VAL A 112 1.91 -22.44 -11.46
CA VAL A 112 0.70 -23.18 -11.82
C VAL A 112 -0.55 -22.32 -11.70
N LEU A 113 -0.64 -21.49 -10.65
CA LEU A 113 -1.77 -20.58 -10.45
C LEU A 113 -1.81 -19.50 -11.55
N CYS A 114 -0.66 -18.88 -11.83
CA CYS A 114 -0.49 -17.89 -12.89
C CYS A 114 -0.88 -18.46 -14.26
N PHE A 115 -0.41 -19.67 -14.57
CA PHE A 115 -0.75 -20.39 -15.80
C PHE A 115 -2.25 -20.68 -15.92
N LYS A 116 -2.89 -21.17 -14.84
CA LYS A 116 -4.34 -21.44 -14.82
C LYS A 116 -5.19 -20.20 -15.07
N HIS A 117 -4.66 -19.02 -14.77
CA HIS A 117 -5.36 -17.74 -14.91
C HIS A 117 -4.87 -16.89 -16.08
N ASP A 118 -4.04 -17.46 -16.97
CA ASP A 118 -3.43 -16.77 -18.12
C ASP A 118 -2.80 -15.43 -17.72
N MET A 119 -2.03 -15.45 -16.62
CA MET A 119 -1.44 -14.27 -16.02
C MET A 119 0.07 -14.49 -15.87
N PRO A 120 0.92 -13.56 -16.34
CA PRO A 120 2.35 -13.65 -16.08
C PRO A 120 2.67 -13.28 -14.62
N MET A 121 3.76 -13.84 -14.11
CA MET A 121 4.09 -13.82 -12.67
C MET A 121 4.40 -12.40 -12.15
N ASP A 122 4.94 -11.53 -12.99
CA ASP A 122 5.17 -10.11 -12.69
C ASP A 122 3.84 -9.37 -12.40
N GLN A 123 2.84 -9.55 -13.26
CA GLN A 123 1.51 -8.99 -13.07
C GLN A 123 0.81 -9.52 -11.83
N PHE A 124 1.07 -10.77 -11.44
CA PHE A 124 0.55 -11.32 -10.19
C PHE A 124 1.05 -10.51 -8.97
N PHE A 125 2.35 -10.23 -8.89
CA PHE A 125 2.92 -9.46 -7.78
C PHE A 125 2.41 -8.02 -7.75
N GLU A 126 2.17 -7.40 -8.91
CA GLU A 126 1.52 -6.08 -8.99
C GLU A 126 0.09 -6.13 -8.44
N ARG A 127 -0.72 -7.11 -8.84
CA ARG A 127 -2.10 -7.26 -8.34
C ARG A 127 -2.17 -7.50 -6.84
N VAL A 128 -1.27 -8.31 -6.29
CA VAL A 128 -1.20 -8.53 -4.83
C VAL A 128 -0.88 -7.22 -4.11
N ARG A 129 0.05 -6.42 -4.65
CA ARG A 129 0.40 -5.11 -4.10
C ARG A 129 -0.79 -4.15 -4.16
N ASP A 130 -1.49 -4.11 -5.28
CA ASP A 130 -2.67 -3.26 -5.46
C ASP A 130 -3.78 -3.65 -4.49
N GLN A 131 -4.07 -4.94 -4.36
CA GLN A 131 -5.07 -5.44 -3.41
C GLN A 131 -4.70 -5.14 -1.96
N SER A 132 -3.42 -5.31 -1.58
CA SER A 132 -2.93 -4.93 -0.25
C SER A 132 -3.11 -3.44 0.01
N SER A 133 -2.69 -2.59 -0.94
CA SER A 133 -2.80 -1.15 -0.82
C SER A 133 -4.25 -0.68 -0.72
N LEU A 134 -5.16 -1.32 -1.47
CA LEU A 134 -6.59 -1.05 -1.40
C LEU A 134 -7.16 -1.42 -0.04
N ALA A 135 -6.77 -2.58 0.50
CA ALA A 135 -7.20 -3.03 1.82
C ALA A 135 -6.70 -2.06 2.91
N ASP A 136 -5.44 -1.64 2.83
CA ASP A 136 -4.84 -0.67 3.75
C ASP A 136 -5.54 0.70 3.68
N ASN A 137 -5.81 1.20 2.47
CA ASN A 137 -6.52 2.46 2.25
C ASN A 137 -7.96 2.43 2.80
N LEU A 138 -8.60 1.27 2.78
CA LEU A 138 -9.93 1.05 3.33
C LEU A 138 -9.91 0.73 4.84
N GLY A 139 -8.74 0.53 5.44
CA GLY A 139 -8.59 0.14 6.83
C GLY A 139 -9.13 -1.27 7.13
N ILE A 140 -9.11 -2.17 6.14
CA ILE A 140 -9.63 -3.54 6.28
C ILE A 140 -8.53 -4.57 6.02
N SER A 141 -8.71 -5.79 6.56
CA SER A 141 -7.84 -6.91 6.21
C SER A 141 -8.08 -7.35 4.76
N ILE A 142 -7.01 -7.75 4.07
CA ILE A 142 -7.09 -8.28 2.69
C ILE A 142 -8.05 -9.49 2.59
N GLY A 143 -8.17 -10.30 3.65
CA GLY A 143 -9.11 -11.42 3.70
C GLY A 143 -10.58 -10.99 3.79
N ALA A 144 -10.84 -9.79 4.28
CA ALA A 144 -12.18 -9.20 4.36
C ALA A 144 -12.54 -8.38 3.11
N LEU A 145 -11.58 -8.12 2.21
CA LEU A 145 -11.80 -7.36 0.98
C LEU A 145 -12.95 -7.94 0.12
N PRO A 146 -13.05 -9.28 -0.10
CA PRO A 146 -14.13 -9.83 -0.91
C PRO A 146 -15.53 -9.63 -0.30
N SER A 147 -15.66 -9.82 1.02
CA SER A 147 -16.94 -9.65 1.71
C SER A 147 -17.35 -8.19 1.78
N TYR A 148 -16.39 -7.28 2.00
CA TYR A 148 -16.61 -5.84 1.96
C TYR A 148 -17.09 -5.37 0.58
N LEU A 149 -16.45 -5.82 -0.50
CA LEU A 149 -16.88 -5.53 -1.87
C LEU A 149 -18.29 -6.07 -2.15
N ALA A 150 -18.62 -7.27 -1.68
CA ALA A 150 -19.96 -7.85 -1.83
C ALA A 150 -21.05 -7.08 -1.06
N GLN A 151 -20.69 -6.49 0.09
CA GLN A 151 -21.59 -5.63 0.86
C GLN A 151 -21.79 -4.28 0.18
N LEU A 152 -20.71 -3.65 -0.30
CA LEU A 152 -20.76 -2.41 -1.08
C LEU A 152 -21.65 -2.56 -2.31
N LYS A 153 -21.50 -3.66 -3.05
CA LYS A 153 -22.32 -3.95 -4.24
C LYS A 153 -23.82 -4.04 -3.89
N ARG A 154 -24.16 -4.71 -2.79
CA ARG A 154 -25.55 -4.78 -2.30
C ARG A 154 -26.10 -3.43 -1.87
N ASN A 155 -25.29 -2.63 -1.17
CA ASN A 155 -25.70 -1.29 -0.74
C ASN A 155 -25.98 -0.38 -1.93
N ILE A 156 -25.14 -0.44 -2.98
CA ILE A 156 -25.35 0.31 -4.22
C ILE A 156 -26.66 -0.10 -4.89
N GLU A 157 -26.97 -1.39 -4.95
CA GLU A 157 -28.21 -1.87 -5.56
C GLU A 157 -29.45 -1.41 -4.77
N ASN A 158 -29.43 -1.56 -3.45
CA ASN A 158 -30.50 -1.07 -2.58
C ASN A 158 -30.71 0.45 -2.72
N GLN A 159 -29.63 1.23 -2.81
CA GLN A 159 -29.71 2.68 -3.01
C GLN A 159 -30.30 3.04 -4.37
N LYS A 160 -30.00 2.29 -5.44
CA LYS A 160 -30.61 2.50 -6.75
C LYS A 160 -32.11 2.22 -6.71
N GLU A 161 -32.54 1.15 -6.05
CA GLU A 161 -33.95 0.82 -5.88
C GLU A 161 -34.68 1.91 -5.06
N GLU A 162 -34.06 2.40 -3.98
CA GLU A 162 -34.59 3.49 -3.16
C GLU A 162 -34.79 4.77 -4.00
N ILE A 163 -33.78 5.15 -4.81
CA ILE A 163 -33.86 6.31 -5.71
C ILE A 163 -34.99 6.13 -6.72
N HIS A 164 -35.10 4.96 -7.34
CA HIS A 164 -36.15 4.69 -8.31
C HIS A 164 -37.55 4.76 -7.68
N ARG A 165 -37.71 4.21 -6.46
CA ARG A 165 -38.97 4.27 -5.70
C ARG A 165 -39.36 5.71 -5.39
N LEU A 166 -38.42 6.52 -4.89
CA LEU A 166 -38.65 7.93 -4.59
C LEU A 166 -38.99 8.74 -5.85
N GLN A 167 -38.33 8.46 -6.98
CA GLN A 167 -38.65 9.08 -8.26
C GLN A 167 -40.10 8.78 -8.70
N LEU A 168 -40.50 7.51 -8.63
CA LEU A 168 -41.86 7.09 -8.99
C LEU A 168 -42.91 7.69 -8.06
N GLU A 169 -42.65 7.73 -6.75
CA GLU A 169 -43.54 8.35 -5.77
C GLU A 169 -43.69 9.86 -6.03
N THR A 170 -42.58 10.53 -6.37
CA THR A 170 -42.60 11.96 -6.72
C THR A 170 -43.44 12.21 -7.97
N GLU A 171 -43.26 11.39 -9.02
CA GLU A 171 -44.05 11.49 -10.26
C GLU A 171 -45.54 11.26 -10.02
N ASN A 172 -45.88 10.24 -9.23
CA ASN A 172 -47.28 9.94 -8.88
C ASN A 172 -47.93 11.07 -8.08
N GLU A 173 -47.23 11.66 -7.10
CA GLU A 173 -47.76 12.79 -6.33
C GLU A 173 -47.91 14.06 -7.18
N VAL A 174 -46.99 14.30 -8.12
CA VAL A 174 -47.07 15.39 -9.09
C VAL A 174 -48.31 15.23 -9.97
N GLN A 175 -48.52 14.02 -10.53
CA GLN A 175 -49.73 13.71 -11.31
C GLN A 175 -51.01 13.83 -10.48
N ARG A 176 -51.04 13.28 -9.26
CA ARG A 176 -52.20 13.31 -8.36
C ARG A 176 -52.64 14.73 -8.00
N LYS A 177 -51.69 15.64 -7.83
CA LYS A 177 -51.97 17.05 -7.53
C LYS A 177 -52.27 17.89 -8.77
N GLY A 178 -52.29 17.28 -9.96
CA GLY A 178 -52.47 17.99 -11.23
C GLY A 178 -51.35 18.99 -11.52
N ALA A 179 -50.21 18.86 -10.82
CA ALA A 179 -49.06 19.72 -11.01
C ALA A 179 -48.20 19.16 -12.15
N THR A 180 -47.54 20.03 -12.91
CA THR A 180 -46.52 19.58 -13.86
C THR A 180 -45.17 19.53 -13.16
N MET A 181 -44.29 18.59 -13.49
CA MET A 181 -42.92 18.54 -12.94
C MET A 181 -42.14 19.87 -13.08
N ASN A 182 -42.51 20.70 -14.06
CA ASN A 182 -41.96 22.04 -14.26
C ASN A 182 -42.40 23.04 -13.18
N LEU A 183 -43.68 23.03 -12.77
CA LEU A 183 -44.20 23.86 -11.68
C LEU A 183 -43.53 23.53 -10.34
N LEU A 184 -43.23 22.24 -10.10
CA LEU A 184 -42.53 21.83 -8.88
C LEU A 184 -41.07 22.29 -8.87
N ARG A 185 -40.40 22.26 -10.03
CA ARG A 185 -39.03 22.77 -10.19
C ARG A 185 -38.95 24.29 -10.04
N GLU A 186 -39.91 25.03 -10.62
CA GLU A 186 -40.04 26.48 -10.42
C GLU A 186 -40.26 26.81 -8.93
N TYR A 187 -41.16 26.09 -8.26
CA TYR A 187 -41.38 26.27 -6.82
C TYR A 187 -40.13 25.97 -5.97
N GLN A 188 -39.38 24.92 -6.31
CA GLN A 188 -38.11 24.61 -5.63
C GLN A 188 -37.03 25.68 -5.89
N ALA A 189 -37.01 26.28 -7.07
CA ALA A 189 -36.11 27.38 -7.39
C ALA A 189 -36.47 28.67 -6.61
N ASP A 190 -37.75 28.91 -6.35
CA ASP A 190 -38.24 30.08 -5.61
C ASP A 190 -38.24 29.90 -4.08
N MET A 191 -38.16 28.67 -3.58
CA MET A 191 -38.14 28.33 -2.15
C MET A 191 -37.12 29.11 -1.29
N PRO A 192 -35.89 29.41 -1.77
CA PRO A 192 -34.95 30.26 -1.05
C PRO A 192 -35.49 31.68 -0.81
N ILE A 193 -36.21 32.25 -1.79
CA ILE A 193 -36.79 33.59 -1.72
C ILE A 193 -37.94 33.61 -0.71
N TYR A 194 -38.81 32.60 -0.74
CA TYR A 194 -39.90 32.46 0.24
C TYR A 194 -39.37 32.31 1.67
N ARG A 195 -38.31 31.51 1.86
CA ARG A 195 -37.67 31.34 3.17
C ARG A 195 -37.08 32.64 3.70
N SER A 196 -36.45 33.44 2.83
CA SER A 196 -35.93 34.76 3.19
C SER A 196 -37.04 35.70 3.67
N LYS A 197 -38.14 35.79 2.91
CA LYS A 197 -39.29 36.63 3.27
C LYS A 197 -39.98 36.18 4.56
N MET A 198 -40.03 34.88 4.83
CA MET A 198 -40.60 34.34 6.07
C MET A 198 -39.78 34.76 7.30
N ASN A 199 -38.45 34.76 7.19
CA ASN A 199 -37.56 35.23 8.25
C ASN A 199 -37.71 36.74 8.49
N GLU A 200 -37.87 37.55 7.43
CA GLU A 200 -38.17 38.98 7.57
C GLU A 200 -39.51 39.22 8.25
N LEU A 201 -40.54 38.45 7.89
CA LEU A 201 -41.86 38.55 8.52
C LEU A 201 -41.81 38.25 10.02
N ASP A 202 -41.05 37.23 10.42
CA ASP A 202 -40.87 36.86 11.83
C ASP A 202 -40.13 37.97 12.60
N LYS A 203 -39.13 38.59 11.98
CA LYS A 203 -38.43 39.74 12.55
C LYS A 203 -39.37 40.93 12.76
N VAL A 204 -40.14 41.30 11.74
CA VAL A 204 -41.12 42.41 11.82
C VAL A 204 -42.20 42.11 12.87
N THR A 205 -42.60 40.85 13.02
CA THR A 205 -43.58 40.43 14.03
C THR A 205 -43.02 40.59 15.44
N LYS A 206 -41.77 40.18 15.68
CA LYS A 206 -41.08 40.38 16.97
C LYS A 206 -40.90 41.87 17.32
N GLU A 207 -40.56 42.70 16.34
CA GLU A 207 -40.44 44.15 16.52
C GLU A 207 -41.78 44.79 16.89
N ARG A 208 -42.85 44.45 16.16
CA ARG A 208 -44.23 44.87 16.47
C ARG A 208 -44.63 44.51 17.90
N ASP A 209 -44.40 43.27 18.31
CA ASP A 209 -44.74 42.77 19.64
C ASP A 209 -43.91 43.45 20.74
N SER A 210 -42.67 43.87 20.44
CA SER A 210 -41.85 44.70 21.32
C SER A 210 -42.45 46.09 21.49
N CYS A 211 -42.73 46.81 20.40
CA CYS A 211 -43.35 48.13 20.44
C CYS A 211 -44.71 48.11 21.13
N GLN A 212 -45.50 47.05 20.95
CA GLN A 212 -46.80 46.91 21.58
C GLN A 212 -46.71 46.70 23.10
N ARG A 213 -45.65 46.02 23.58
CA ARG A 213 -45.34 45.90 25.00
C ARG A 213 -44.90 47.24 25.60
N GLU A 214 -44.02 47.97 24.90
CA GLU A 214 -43.58 49.30 25.31
C GLU A 214 -44.75 50.30 25.38
N LEU A 215 -45.63 50.30 24.37
CA LEU A 215 -46.84 51.13 24.37
C LEU A 215 -47.77 50.82 25.54
N LYS A 216 -47.97 49.54 25.89
CA LYS A 216 -48.75 49.15 27.07
C LYS A 216 -48.10 49.67 28.35
N HIS A 217 -46.77 49.56 28.45
CA HIS A 217 -46.03 50.04 29.61
C HIS A 217 -46.12 51.56 29.77
N VAL A 218 -45.95 52.32 28.69
CA VAL A 218 -46.09 53.79 28.68
C VAL A 218 -47.52 54.20 29.07
N ARG A 219 -48.55 53.52 28.55
CA ARG A 219 -49.95 53.79 28.94
C ARG A 219 -50.19 53.55 30.43
N GLN A 220 -49.63 52.50 31.02
CA GLN A 220 -49.74 52.22 32.45
C GLN A 220 -49.06 53.31 33.29
N LEU A 221 -47.86 53.75 32.90
CA LEU A 221 -47.14 54.83 33.58
C LEU A 221 -47.89 56.16 33.49
N TYR A 222 -48.50 56.46 32.34
CA TYR A 222 -49.32 57.66 32.17
C TYR A 222 -50.57 57.62 33.05
N GLN A 223 -51.27 56.49 33.11
CA GLN A 223 -52.40 56.30 34.02
C GLN A 223 -51.98 56.53 35.47
N GLN A 224 -50.87 55.93 35.92
CA GLN A 224 -50.35 56.13 37.28
C GLN A 224 -50.02 57.60 37.60
N LYS A 225 -49.46 58.35 36.64
CA LYS A 225 -49.23 59.80 36.81
C LYS A 225 -50.52 60.60 36.93
N VAL A 226 -51.51 60.30 36.09
CA VAL A 226 -52.82 60.98 36.11
C VAL A 226 -53.58 60.69 37.41
N TRP A 227 -53.46 59.48 37.96
CA TRP A 227 -54.02 59.14 39.27
C TRP A 227 -53.35 59.93 40.40
N LYS A 228 -52.02 60.04 40.40
CA LYS A 228 -51.28 60.81 41.41
C LYS A 228 -51.59 62.32 41.38
N GLN A 229 -51.87 62.89 40.22
CA GLN A 229 -52.25 64.32 40.08
C GLN A 229 -53.70 64.63 40.47
N LYS A 230 -54.54 63.62 40.73
CA LYS A 230 -55.91 63.80 41.23
C LYS A 230 -56.02 63.66 42.75
N GLU A 231 -54.95 63.25 43.42
CA GLU A 231 -54.88 63.07 44.89
C GLU A 231 -54.17 64.23 45.60
N GLU A 232 -53.68 65.24 44.86
CA GLU A 232 -53.19 66.55 45.36
C GLU A 232 -54.21 67.65 45.08
#